data_AF-A0A8J4DEU1-F1
#
_entry.id   AF-A0A8J4DEU1-F1
#
_cell.length_a   1.000
_cell.length_b   1.000
_cell.length_c   1.000
_cell.angle_alpha   90.00
_cell.angle_beta   90.00
_cell.angle_gamma   90.00
#
_symmetry.space_group_name_H-M   'P 1'
#
loop_
_entity.id
_entity.type
_entity.pdbx_description
1 polymer ?
#
loop_
_entity_poly.entity_id
_entity_poly.type
_entity_poly.pdbx_seq_one_letter_code
_entity_poly.pdbx_strand_id
1 'polypeptide(L)' 'MKQFPVWALTGLAFGTILGVVGAFGGGYAFLIVLVLGVLGLFIGMVMEGDVEMPAMRTRRQ' A
#
# COMPACT_ATOMS: atom_id res chain seq x y z
N MET A 1 -3.15 -9.92 23.44
CA MET A 1 -3.50 -10.05 22.01
C MET A 1 -2.23 -9.77 21.22
N LYS A 2 -1.78 -10.70 20.37
CA LYS A 2 -0.48 -10.62 19.67
C LYS A 2 -0.37 -9.27 18.95
N GLN A 3 0.68 -8.50 19.27
CA GLN A 3 1.01 -7.27 18.56
C GLN A 3 1.45 -7.66 17.14
N PHE A 4 0.49 -7.80 16.24
CA PHE A 4 0.80 -8.13 14.85
C PHE A 4 1.60 -6.96 14.27
N PRO A 5 2.81 -7.21 13.76
CA PRO A 5 3.63 -6.15 13.18
C PRO A 5 2.87 -5.59 11.98
N VAL A 6 2.54 -4.30 12.03
CA VAL A 6 1.81 -3.58 10.96
C VAL A 6 2.47 -3.80 9.60
N TRP A 7 3.79 -3.95 9.58
CA TRP A 7 4.59 -4.30 8.40
C TRP A 7 4.17 -5.61 7.73
N ALA A 8 3.80 -6.63 8.50
CA ALA A 8 3.32 -7.90 7.96
C ALA A 8 1.93 -7.76 7.35
N LEU A 9 1.07 -6.93 7.95
CA LEU A 9 -0.26 -6.66 7.42
C LEU A 9 -0.17 -5.86 6.12
N THR A 10 0.71 -4.86 6.07
CA THR A 10 0.98 -4.08 4.86
C THR A 10 1.55 -4.97 3.74
N GLY A 11 2.53 -5.83 4.06
CA GLY A 11 3.09 -6.78 3.08
C GLY A 11 2.07 -7.78 2.55
N LEU A 12 1.20 -8.31 3.42
CA LEU A 12 0.13 -9.23 3.04
C LEU A 12 -0.91 -8.55 2.15
N ALA A 13 -1.36 -7.35 2.52
CA ALA A 13 -2.30 -6.57 1.73
C ALA A 13 -1.72 -6.26 0.34
N PHE A 14 -0.47 -5.79 0.30
CA PHE A 14 0.22 -5.46 -0.94
C PHE A 14 0.39 -6.69 -1.84
N GLY A 15 0.86 -7.82 -1.29
CA GLY A 15 1.01 -9.07 -2.04
C GLY A 15 -0.32 -9.63 -2.56
N THR A 16 -1.40 -9.50 -1.78
CA THR A 16 -2.74 -9.94 -2.20
C THR A 16 -3.27 -9.07 -3.34
N ILE A 17 -3.15 -7.75 -3.23
CA ILE A 17 -3.56 -6.81 -4.28
C ILE A 17 -2.75 -7.08 -5.56
N LEU A 18 -1.43 -7.22 -5.46
CA LEU A 18 -0.58 -7.54 -6.60
C LEU A 18 -0.90 -8.91 -7.23
N GLY A 19 -1.21 -9.92 -6.42
CA GLY A 19 -1.63 -11.23 -6.89
C GLY A 19 -2.95 -11.19 -7.66
N VAL A 20 -3.93 -10.43 -7.15
CA VAL A 20 -5.22 -10.20 -7.83
C VAL A 20 -5.00 -9.43 -9.14
N VAL A 21 -4.18 -8.38 -9.14
CA VAL A 21 -3.79 -7.62 -10.34
C VAL A 21 -3.12 -8.52 -11.38
N GLY A 22 -2.19 -9.37 -10.94
CA GLY A 22 -1.49 -10.33 -11.79
C GLY A 22 -2.41 -11.38 -12.41
N ALA A 23 -3.48 -11.78 -11.71
CA ALA A 23 -4.46 -12.74 -12.21
C ALA A 23 -5.25 -12.24 -13.43
N PHE A 24 -5.32 -10.92 -13.65
CA PHE A 24 -5.92 -10.35 -14.87
C PHE A 24 -5.03 -10.50 -16.14
N GLY A 25 -3.82 -11.07 -16.01
CA GLY A 25 -3.40 -12.17 -16.89
C GLY A 25 -3.05 -11.88 -18.36
N GLY A 26 -2.68 -10.65 -18.73
CA GLY A 26 -2.14 -10.35 -20.06
C GLY A 26 -0.96 -9.38 -19.99
N GLY A 27 0.07 -9.54 -20.82
CA GLY A 27 1.27 -8.68 -20.77
C GLY A 27 0.94 -7.18 -20.80
N TYR A 28 -0.03 -6.77 -21.63
CA TYR A 28 -0.53 -5.40 -21.67
C TYR A 28 -1.57 -5.08 -20.57
N ALA A 29 -2.42 -6.03 -20.19
CA ALA A 29 -3.42 -5.83 -19.13
C ALA A 29 -2.76 -5.60 -17.76
N PHE A 30 -1.69 -6.34 -17.47
CA PHE A 30 -0.87 -6.15 -16.27
C PHE A 30 -0.20 -4.77 -16.26
N LEU A 31 0.37 -4.33 -17.39
CA LEU A 31 0.99 -3.01 -17.49
C LEU A 31 -0.03 -1.87 -17.26
N ILE A 32 -1.22 -1.96 -17.83
CA ILE A 32 -2.28 -0.96 -17.62
C ILE A 32 -2.69 -0.89 -16.15
N VAL A 33 -2.93 -2.04 -15.51
CA VAL A 33 -3.34 -2.07 -14.09
C VAL A 33 -2.19 -1.65 -13.17
N LEU A 34 -0.94 -1.97 -13.51
CA LEU A 34 0.23 -1.47 -12.80
C LEU A 34 0.30 0.05 -12.84
N VAL A 35 0.13 0.65 -14.03
CA VAL A 35 0.10 2.10 -14.20
C VAL A 35 -1.08 2.71 -13.44
N LEU A 36 -2.28 2.12 -13.52
CA LEU A 36 -3.45 2.58 -12.78
C LEU A 36 -3.26 2.48 -11.27
N GLY A 37 -2.65 1.40 -10.78
CA GLY A 37 -2.37 1.16 -9.38
C GLY A 37 -1.34 2.16 -8.84
N VAL A 38 -0.28 2.43 -9.61
CA VAL A 38 0.70 3.49 -9.29
C VAL A 38 0.03 4.86 -9.30
N LEU A 39 -0.83 5.15 -10.29
CA LEU A 39 -1.59 6.40 -10.32
C LEU A 39 -2.52 6.54 -9.10
N GLY A 40 -3.23 5.49 -8.73
CA GLY A 40 -4.12 5.47 -7.57
C GLY A 40 -3.37 5.66 -6.26
N LEU A 41 -2.18 5.03 -6.12
CA LEU A 41 -1.26 5.26 -5.00
C LEU A 41 -0.76 6.70 -4.98
N PHE A 42 -0.39 7.25 -6.14
CA PHE A 42 0.12 8.60 -6.24
C PHE A 42 -0.95 9.64 -5.92
N ILE A 43 -2.17 9.46 -6.44
CA ILE A 43 -3.32 10.31 -6.12
C ILE A 43 -3.70 10.16 -4.66
N GLY A 44 -3.73 8.94 -4.13
CA GLY A 44 -3.95 8.69 -2.70
C GLY A 44 -2.92 9.41 -1.85
N MET A 45 -1.63 9.32 -2.19
CA MET A 45 -0.55 9.99 -1.47
C MET A 45 -0.61 11.52 -1.56
N VAL A 46 -1.04 12.07 -2.70
CA VAL A 46 -1.23 13.52 -2.88
C VAL A 46 -2.48 14.01 -2.14
N MET A 47 -3.56 13.22 -2.14
CA MET A 47 -4.81 13.51 -1.41
C MET A 47 -4.66 13.35 0.10
N GLU A 48 -3.79 12.43 0.53
CA GLU A 48 -3.49 12.23 1.95
C GLU A 48 -3.04 13.56 2.56
N GLY A 49 -2.27 14.40 1.83
CA GLY A 49 -1.98 15.81 2.14
C GLY A 49 -1.26 16.08 3.49
N ASP A 50 -1.24 15.08 4.34
CA ASP A 50 -0.80 14.99 5.71
C ASP A 50 -0.40 13.53 5.86
N VAL A 51 0.75 13.18 5.26
CA VAL A 51 1.51 12.03 5.78
C VAL A 51 1.86 12.44 7.20
N GLU A 52 0.90 12.23 8.12
CA GLU A 52 1.08 12.34 9.55
C GLU A 52 2.25 11.41 9.83
N MET A 53 3.43 12.03 9.91
CA MET A 53 4.65 11.36 10.33
C MET A 53 4.25 10.62 11.59
N PRO A 54 4.34 9.29 11.65
CA PRO A 54 3.82 8.50 12.75
C PRO A 54 4.37 9.15 14.01
N ALA A 55 3.50 9.85 14.73
CA ALA A 55 3.91 10.82 15.73
C ALA A 55 4.88 10.09 16.62
N MET A 56 6.16 10.51 16.54
CA MET A 56 7.22 9.97 17.35
C MET A 56 6.67 10.00 18.76
N ARG A 57 6.33 8.81 19.27
CA ARG A 57 5.73 8.63 20.57
C ARG A 57 6.80 9.05 21.54
N THR A 58 6.80 10.34 21.85
CA THR A 58 7.77 10.94 22.73
C THR A 58 7.58 10.22 24.04
N ARG A 59 8.61 9.45 24.39
CA ARG A 59 8.75 8.80 25.67
C ARG A 59 8.95 9.91 26.69
N ARG A 60 7.86 10.44 27.23
CA ARG A 60 7.86 11.17 28.51
C ARG A 60 7.25 10.17 29.51
N GLN A 61 8.09 9.53 30.34
CA GLN A 61 8.52 10.03 31.66
C GLN A 61 7.28 10.47 32.44
#